data_AF-A0A352XXZ7-F1
#
_entry.id   AF-A0A352XXZ7-F1
#
_cell.length_a   1.000
_cell.length_b   1.000
_cell.length_c   1.000
_cell.angle_alpha   90.00
_cell.angle_beta   90.00
_cell.angle_gamma   90.00
#
_symmetry.space_group_name_H-M   'P 1'
#
loop_
_entity.id
_entity.type
_entity.pdbx_description
1 polymer ?
#
loop_
_entity_poly.entity_id
_entity_poly.type
_entity_poly.pdbx_seq_one_letter_code
_entity_poly.pdbx_strand_id
1 'polypeptide(L)'
;RRLLEWRIEIDHNWSWKPGAVGRGLKKFLDSRTWGEFASTYVGEDIDENWDALFKTTALFRRIALEVGDALGYRYPYDLDERVSSYLQSIRNLKL
;
A
#
# COMPACT_ATOMS: atom_id res chain seq x y z
N ARG A 1 -4.57 3.60 2.80
CA ARG A 1 -4.65 3.89 4.27
C ARG A 1 -5.24 2.72 5.07
N ARG A 2 -6.49 2.30 4.84
CA ARG A 2 -7.17 1.27 5.68
C ARG A 2 -6.37 -0.02 5.91
N LEU A 3 -5.72 -0.55 4.87
CA LEU A 3 -4.86 -1.74 5.01
C LEU A 3 -3.65 -1.52 5.93
N LEU A 4 -3.07 -0.31 5.96
CA LEU A 4 -1.99 0.03 6.89
C LEU A 4 -2.52 0.13 8.33
N GLU A 5 -3.76 0.60 8.51
CA GLU A 5 -4.41 0.61 9.82
C GLU A 5 -4.69 -0.82 10.30
N TRP A 6 -5.19 -1.69 9.43
CA TRP A 6 -5.38 -3.11 9.73
C TRP A 6 -4.06 -3.80 10.06
N ARG A 7 -2.97 -3.45 9.36
CA ARG A 7 -1.65 -3.96 9.69
C ARG A 7 -1.22 -3.60 11.11
N ILE A 8 -1.50 -2.37 11.55
CA ILE A 8 -1.25 -1.95 12.94
C ILE A 8 -2.17 -2.71 13.90
N GLU A 9 -3.46 -2.85 13.58
CA GLU A 9 -4.45 -3.51 14.46
C GLU A 9 -4.17 -5.00 14.69
N ILE A 10 -3.52 -5.68 13.73
CA ILE A 10 -3.07 -7.08 13.91
C ILE A 10 -2.15 -7.18 15.13
N ASP A 11 -1.27 -6.20 15.34
CA ASP A 11 -0.35 -6.18 16.50
C ASP A 11 -1.02 -5.63 17.78
N HIS A 12 -2.20 -5.03 17.66
CA HIS A 12 -2.92 -4.36 18.76
C HIS A 12 -4.26 -5.01 19.11
N ASN A 13 -4.54 -6.20 18.58
CA ASN A 13 -5.78 -6.95 18.82
C ASN A 13 -7.05 -6.11 18.61
N TRP A 14 -7.09 -5.30 17.55
CA TRP A 14 -8.25 -4.48 17.20
C TRP A 14 -8.66 -3.45 18.27
N SER A 15 -7.72 -3.04 19.12
CA SER A 15 -7.94 -2.09 20.21
C SER A 15 -7.33 -0.71 19.96
N TRP A 16 -6.63 -0.53 18.83
CA TRP A 16 -6.04 0.74 18.49
C TRP A 16 -7.13 1.73 18.04
N LYS A 17 -6.93 3.02 18.38
CA LYS A 17 -7.86 4.09 18.03
C LYS A 17 -7.16 5.01 17.04
N PRO A 18 -7.33 4.80 15.72
CA PRO A 18 -6.70 5.66 14.73
C PRO A 18 -7.17 7.10 14.92
N GLY A 19 -6.22 8.04 14.97
CA GLY A 19 -6.55 9.45 14.98
C GLY A 19 -7.12 9.91 13.63
N ALA A 20 -7.67 11.13 13.59
CA ALA A 20 -8.11 11.73 12.34
C ALA A 20 -6.98 11.75 11.29
N VAL A 21 -7.33 11.48 10.03
CA VAL A 21 -6.46 11.68 8.84
C VAL A 21 -5.05 11.07 8.99
N GLY A 22 -4.94 9.76 9.26
CA GLY A 22 -3.66 9.05 9.26
C GLY A 22 -2.74 9.38 10.44
N ARG A 23 -3.22 10.18 11.40
CA ARG A 23 -2.50 10.49 12.63
C ARG A 23 -2.24 9.19 13.40
N GLY A 24 -0.96 8.87 13.59
CA GLY A 24 -0.50 7.64 14.24
C GLY A 24 0.25 6.68 13.32
N LEU A 25 0.06 6.75 11.99
CA LEU A 25 0.73 5.82 11.06
C LEU A 25 2.25 5.84 11.23
N LYS A 26 2.88 7.02 11.25
CA LYS A 26 4.34 7.16 11.48
C LYS A 26 4.82 6.58 12.80
N LYS A 27 3.96 6.57 13.82
CA LYS A 27 4.30 6.11 15.17
C LYS A 27 4.26 4.59 15.28
N PHE A 28 3.32 3.96 14.58
CA PHE A 28 3.01 2.54 14.77
C PHE A 28 3.46 1.65 13.61
N LEU A 29 3.69 2.21 12.42
CA LEU A 29 4.35 1.46 11.34
C LEU A 29 5.84 1.34 11.63
N ASP A 30 6.41 0.18 11.31
CA ASP A 30 7.85 -0.02 11.31
C ASP A 30 8.53 0.93 10.30
N SER A 31 9.84 1.14 10.46
CA SER A 31 10.60 2.10 9.65
C SER A 31 10.58 1.78 8.16
N ARG A 32 10.56 0.49 7.78
CA ARG A 32 10.49 0.06 6.39
C ARG A 32 9.12 0.40 5.81
N THR A 33 8.04 0.00 6.47
CA THR A 33 6.67 0.27 5.98
C THR A 33 6.39 1.77 5.92
N TRP A 34 6.85 2.53 6.92
CA TRP A 34 6.76 4.00 6.88
C TRP A 34 7.56 4.60 5.72
N GLY A 35 8.77 4.12 5.46
CA GLY A 35 9.60 4.57 4.34
C GLY A 35 8.96 4.30 2.98
N GLU A 36 8.43 3.08 2.79
CA GLU A 36 7.69 2.70 1.59
C GLU A 36 6.47 3.60 1.41
N PHE A 37 5.68 3.85 2.47
CA PHE A 37 4.51 4.74 2.41
C PHE A 37 4.89 6.20 2.13
N ALA A 38 5.95 6.72 2.74
CA ALA A 38 6.41 8.09 2.46
C ALA A 38 6.86 8.24 1.00
N SER A 39 7.43 7.20 0.40
CA SER A 39 7.90 7.20 -0.99
C SER A 39 6.79 7.20 -2.05
N THR A 40 5.52 7.07 -1.64
CA THR A 40 4.37 7.17 -2.54
C THR A 40 3.91 8.61 -2.78
N TYR A 41 4.51 9.59 -2.10
CA TYR A 41 4.22 11.01 -2.28
C TYR A 41 5.33 11.64 -3.10
N VAL A 42 4.96 12.27 -4.21
CA VAL A 42 5.87 12.91 -5.18
C VAL A 42 5.30 14.26 -5.63
N GLY A 43 6.10 15.02 -6.37
CA GLY A 43 5.70 16.31 -6.93
C GLY A 43 4.77 16.17 -8.14
N GLU A 44 4.75 17.20 -8.98
CA GLU A 44 3.89 17.27 -10.17
C GLU A 44 4.46 16.53 -11.40
N ASP A 45 5.70 16.03 -11.32
CA ASP A 45 6.35 15.35 -12.44
C ASP A 45 5.67 14.01 -12.77
N ILE A 46 5.32 13.81 -14.04
CA ILE A 46 4.51 12.67 -14.47
C ILE A 46 5.24 11.32 -14.33
N ASP A 47 6.56 11.30 -14.55
CA ASP A 47 7.35 10.07 -14.43
C ASP A 47 7.50 9.69 -12.96
N GLU A 48 7.73 10.66 -12.08
CA GLU A 48 7.70 10.45 -10.63
C GLU A 48 6.33 9.96 -10.15
N ASN A 49 5.23 10.48 -10.71
CA ASN A 49 3.87 10.05 -10.41
C ASN A 49 3.63 8.58 -10.80
N TRP A 50 4.12 8.15 -11.97
CA TRP A 50 4.08 6.73 -12.35
C TRP A 50 4.86 5.86 -11.37
N ASP A 51 6.09 6.26 -11.01
CA ASP A 51 6.90 5.51 -10.06
C ASP A 51 6.23 5.45 -8.67
N ALA A 52 5.61 6.54 -8.21
CA ALA A 52 4.84 6.58 -6.98
C ALA A 52 3.63 5.63 -7.02
N LEU A 53 2.94 5.52 -8.17
CA LEU A 53 1.84 4.57 -8.35
C LEU A 53 2.32 3.11 -8.25
N PHE A 54 3.45 2.76 -8.86
CA PHE A 54 4.00 1.40 -8.75
C PHE A 54 4.50 1.10 -7.33
N LYS A 55 5.15 2.05 -6.66
CA LYS A 55 5.53 1.92 -5.24
C LYS A 55 4.31 1.71 -4.35
N THR A 56 3.23 2.47 -4.59
CA THR A 56 1.96 2.32 -3.89
C THR A 56 1.40 0.91 -4.08
N THR A 57 1.33 0.44 -5.33
CA THR A 57 0.80 -0.88 -5.66
C THR A 57 1.62 -1.99 -4.99
N ALA A 58 2.95 -1.90 -5.02
CA ALA A 58 3.84 -2.86 -4.37
C ALA A 58 3.68 -2.87 -2.84
N LEU A 59 3.61 -1.69 -2.21
CA LEU A 59 3.36 -1.57 -0.78
C LEU A 59 2.02 -2.21 -0.39
N PHE A 60 0.93 -1.87 -1.07
CA PHE A 60 -0.39 -2.39 -0.72
C PHE A 60 -0.56 -3.87 -1.03
N ARG A 61 0.12 -4.42 -2.04
CA ARG A 61 0.22 -5.86 -2.26
C ARG A 61 0.85 -6.57 -1.06
N ARG A 62 2.03 -6.11 -0.62
CA ARG A 62 2.73 -6.67 0.54
C ARG A 62 1.85 -6.63 1.80
N ILE A 63 1.28 -5.47 2.09
CA ILE A 63 0.44 -5.28 3.28
C ILE A 63 -0.86 -6.10 3.19
N ALA A 64 -1.48 -6.21 2.02
CA ALA A 64 -2.66 -7.03 1.83
C ALA A 64 -2.39 -8.53 2.01
N LEU A 65 -1.20 -9.01 1.63
CA LEU A 65 -0.77 -10.38 1.89
C LEU A 65 -0.59 -10.61 3.40
N GLU A 66 0.16 -9.75 4.08
CA GLU A 66 0.35 -9.83 5.55
C GLU A 66 -0.99 -9.82 6.30
N VAL A 67 -1.89 -8.92 5.91
CA VAL A 67 -3.21 -8.81 6.53
C VAL A 67 -4.11 -9.98 6.15
N GLY A 68 -4.06 -10.45 4.90
CA GLY A 68 -4.82 -11.60 4.44
C GLY A 68 -4.44 -12.87 5.20
N ASP A 69 -3.14 -13.14 5.33
CA ASP A 69 -2.61 -14.30 6.05
C ASP A 69 -2.98 -14.25 7.53
N ALA A 70 -2.86 -13.09 8.18
CA ALA A 70 -3.22 -12.92 9.60
C ALA A 70 -4.71 -13.13 9.87
N LEU A 71 -5.58 -12.83 8.89
CA LEU A 71 -7.04 -12.87 9.04
C LEU A 71 -7.71 -14.04 8.34
N GLY A 72 -6.95 -14.90 7.66
CA GLY A 72 -7.47 -16.05 6.92
C GLY A 72 -8.17 -15.70 5.60
N TYR A 73 -7.89 -14.54 5.00
CA TYR A 73 -8.42 -14.15 3.69
C TYR A 73 -7.46 -14.54 2.57
N ARG A 74 -8.02 -15.05 1.47
CA ARG A 74 -7.25 -15.35 0.25
C ARG A 74 -6.96 -14.08 -0.53
N TYR A 75 -5.68 -13.85 -0.86
CA TYR A 75 -5.28 -12.76 -1.75
C TYR A 75 -5.65 -13.06 -3.22
N PRO A 76 -6.26 -12.10 -3.96
CA PRO A 76 -6.70 -12.31 -5.34
C PRO A 76 -5.56 -12.11 -6.35
N TYR A 77 -4.58 -13.02 -6.38
CA TYR A 77 -3.39 -12.96 -7.24
C TYR A 77 -3.71 -12.69 -8.72
N ASP A 78 -4.68 -13.38 -9.30
CA ASP A 78 -5.03 -13.22 -10.72
C ASP A 78 -5.53 -11.79 -11.04
N LEU A 79 -6.26 -11.17 -10.11
CA LEU A 79 -6.75 -9.81 -10.30
C LEU A 79 -5.59 -8.81 -10.19
N ASP A 80 -4.72 -9.02 -9.21
CA ASP A 80 -3.54 -8.21 -8.97
C ASP A 80 -2.56 -8.24 -10.16
N GLU A 81 -2.32 -9.41 -10.75
CA GLU A 81 -1.52 -9.57 -11.96
C GLU A 81 -2.14 -8.79 -13.14
N ARG A 82 -3.44 -8.98 -13.41
CA ARG A 82 -4.14 -8.28 -14.50
C ARG A 82 -4.06 -6.76 -14.36
N VAL A 83 -4.27 -6.23 -13.15
CA VAL A 83 -4.17 -4.78 -12.89
C VAL A 83 -2.74 -4.29 -13.10
N SER A 84 -1.74 -5.05 -12.62
CA SER A 84 -0.34 -4.70 -12.78
C SER A 84 0.09 -4.65 -14.25
N SER A 85 -0.29 -5.66 -15.04
CA SER A 85 -0.03 -5.70 -16.47
C SER A 85 -0.72 -4.56 -17.21
N TYR A 86 -1.97 -4.24 -16.82
CA TYR A 86 -2.69 -3.10 -17.39
C TYR A 86 -1.96 -1.78 -17.12
N LEU A 87 -1.55 -1.51 -15.87
CA LEU A 87 -0.78 -0.30 -15.53
C LEU A 87 0.53 -0.19 -16.31
N GLN A 88 1.27 -1.30 -16.46
CA GLN A 88 2.49 -1.32 -17.28
C GLN A 88 2.20 -1.01 -18.76
N SER A 89 1.10 -1.54 -19.30
CA SER A 89 0.70 -1.25 -20.68
C SER A 89 0.36 0.24 -20.89
N ILE A 90 -0.35 0.86 -19.94
CA ILE A 90 -0.68 2.30 -20.00
C ILE A 90 0.58 3.17 -19.90
N ARG A 91 1.53 2.84 -19.01
CA ARG A 91 2.79 3.60 -18.92
C ARG A 91 3.61 3.53 -20.21
N ASN A 92 3.59 2.40 -20.89
CA ASN A 92 4.35 2.19 -22.13
C ASN A 92 3.59 2.61 -23.39
N LEU A 93 2.31 2.96 -23.28
CA LEU A 93 1.54 3.53 -24.37
C LEU A 93 2.09 4.93 -24.66
N LYS A 94 2.78 5.06 -25.79
CA LYS A 94 3.13 6.36 -26.36
C LYS A 94 1.83 7.06 -26.77
N LEU A 95 1.38 8.02 -25.97
CA LEU A 95 0.43 9.05 -26.41
C LEU A 95 1.20 10.19 -27.09
#